data_AF-A0A2U8I5L3-F1
#
_entry.id   AF-A0A2U8I5L3-F1
#
_cell.length_a   1.000
_cell.length_b   1.000
_cell.length_c   1.000
_cell.angle_alpha   90.00
_cell.angle_beta   90.00
_cell.angle_gamma   90.00
#
_symmetry.space_group_name_H-M   'P 1'
#
loop_
_entity.id
_entity.type
_entity.pdbx_description
1 polymer ?
#
loop_
_entity_poly.entity_id
_entity_poly.type
_entity_poly.pdbx_seq_one_letter_code
_entity_poly.pdbx_strand_id
1 'polypeptide(L)'
;MKLKALALATMIGLGTSAPKAAEVPAGPHIVTSGNARLDVIPDIAILTIEVSELTNDAAAAKKQVDQRVAQYFDFLQKQGLEKKDISAANLRTQEEYDYKKTGDAVLKGYRAVRQVRVTLRQLDKLNDLLDGALKLGLNEIRAVELDVANSESYREKVRKQAIENAIAVAGSVAKDFKSTLGPVYSIRYRTANYQPMPMMARMQRSADIAAQSDVTETYKQQSIRFDDQVDVVFELQR
;
A
#
# COMPACT_ATOMS: atom_id res chain seq x y z
N MET A 1 54.99 -18.27 -67.46
CA MET A 1 55.35 -19.02 -66.23
C MET A 1 54.71 -18.32 -65.02
N LYS A 2 53.82 -19.05 -64.33
CA LYS A 2 53.32 -18.87 -62.95
C LYS A 2 52.80 -17.48 -62.51
N LEU A 3 51.48 -17.27 -62.68
CA LEU A 3 50.66 -16.45 -61.79
C LEU A 3 50.17 -17.35 -60.63
N LYS A 4 50.34 -16.92 -59.37
CA LYS A 4 49.64 -17.53 -58.22
C LYS A 4 48.78 -16.48 -57.55
N ALA A 5 47.49 -16.79 -57.49
CA ALA A 5 46.38 -15.96 -57.08
C ALA A 5 46.36 -15.70 -55.57
N LEU A 6 45.94 -14.49 -55.21
CA LEU A 6 45.62 -14.05 -53.86
C LEU A 6 44.14 -14.39 -53.59
N ALA A 7 43.87 -15.30 -52.66
CA ALA A 7 42.50 -15.66 -52.27
C ALA A 7 42.00 -14.67 -51.20
N LEU A 8 40.96 -13.91 -51.54
CA LEU A 8 40.27 -12.99 -50.65
C LEU A 8 39.14 -13.75 -49.93
N ALA A 9 39.27 -13.93 -48.61
CA ALA A 9 38.25 -14.56 -47.78
C ALA A 9 37.19 -13.53 -47.35
N THR A 10 35.99 -13.62 -47.91
CA THR A 10 34.82 -12.81 -47.52
C THR A 10 34.09 -13.50 -46.37
N MET A 11 34.26 -13.01 -45.14
CA MET A 11 33.41 -13.38 -44.00
C MET A 11 32.03 -12.74 -44.14
N ILE A 12 31.02 -13.54 -44.47
CA ILE A 12 29.60 -13.14 -44.36
C ILE A 12 29.20 -13.30 -42.89
N GLY A 13 29.12 -12.18 -42.17
CA GLY A 13 28.57 -12.15 -40.81
C GLY A 13 27.07 -12.39 -40.85
N LEU A 14 26.62 -13.55 -40.37
CA LEU A 14 25.21 -13.78 -40.04
C LEU A 14 24.85 -12.98 -38.79
N GLY A 15 24.28 -11.80 -38.97
CA GLY A 15 23.62 -11.09 -37.89
C GLY A 15 22.34 -11.82 -37.49
N THR A 16 22.35 -12.49 -36.33
CA THR A 16 21.14 -13.04 -35.72
C THR A 16 20.30 -11.90 -35.16
N SER A 17 19.38 -11.37 -35.97
CA SER A 17 18.28 -10.55 -35.47
C SER A 17 17.35 -11.46 -34.66
N ALA A 18 17.42 -11.39 -33.34
CA ALA A 18 16.42 -12.03 -32.49
C ALA A 18 15.05 -11.43 -32.86
N PRO A 19 14.02 -12.24 -33.20
CA PRO A 19 12.70 -11.71 -33.47
C PRO A 19 12.18 -11.04 -32.20
N LYS A 20 11.97 -9.72 -32.25
CA LYS A 20 11.17 -9.04 -31.24
C LYS A 20 9.75 -9.56 -31.39
N ALA A 21 9.26 -10.30 -30.39
CA ALA A 21 7.86 -10.70 -30.33
C ALA A 21 6.98 -9.45 -30.47
N ALA A 22 6.09 -9.42 -31.46
CA ALA A 22 5.19 -8.30 -31.66
C ALA A 22 4.14 -8.28 -30.54
N GLU A 23 3.89 -7.10 -29.95
CA GLU A 23 2.93 -6.95 -28.84
C GLU A 23 1.46 -7.17 -29.26
N VAL A 24 1.18 -7.20 -30.57
CA VAL A 24 -0.16 -7.34 -31.17
C VAL A 24 -0.16 -8.35 -32.32
N PRO A 25 -1.30 -8.98 -32.65
CA PRO A 25 -1.40 -9.92 -33.78
C PRO A 25 -1.14 -9.25 -35.12
N ALA A 26 -0.67 -10.03 -36.09
CA ALA A 26 -0.57 -9.60 -37.48
C ALA A 26 -1.94 -9.48 -38.17
N GLY A 27 -2.97 -10.18 -37.67
CA GLY A 27 -4.34 -10.16 -38.19
C GLY A 27 -5.22 -9.05 -37.60
N PRO A 28 -6.49 -8.94 -38.03
CA PRO A 28 -7.45 -7.99 -37.50
C PRO A 28 -7.62 -8.16 -35.98
N HIS A 29 -7.50 -7.06 -35.25
CA HIS A 29 -7.57 -7.06 -33.79
C HIS A 29 -8.10 -5.73 -33.27
N ILE A 30 -8.55 -5.74 -32.02
CA ILE A 30 -8.87 -4.54 -31.26
C ILE A 30 -8.07 -4.53 -29.96
N VAL A 31 -7.44 -3.39 -29.68
CA VAL A 31 -6.76 -3.14 -28.40
C VAL A 31 -7.69 -2.27 -27.57
N THR A 32 -7.99 -2.72 -26.36
CA THR A 32 -8.86 -1.99 -25.42
C THR A 32 -8.26 -1.99 -24.02
N SER A 33 -8.72 -1.03 -23.22
CA SER A 33 -8.42 -0.95 -21.80
C SER A 33 -9.73 -0.92 -21.03
N GLY A 34 -9.81 -1.72 -19.98
CA GLY A 34 -10.91 -1.69 -19.03
C GLY A 34 -10.45 -1.09 -17.72
N ASN A 35 -11.29 -0.25 -17.14
CA ASN A 35 -11.02 0.41 -15.86
C ASN A 35 -12.19 0.19 -14.92
N ALA A 36 -11.90 0.03 -13.64
CA ALA A 36 -12.92 0.00 -12.61
C ALA A 36 -12.45 0.71 -11.35
N ARG A 37 -13.44 1.18 -10.59
CA ARG A 37 -13.26 1.87 -9.32
C ARG A 37 -14.34 1.43 -8.34
N LEU A 38 -13.93 1.17 -7.11
CA LEU A 38 -14.83 0.91 -5.99
C LEU A 38 -14.40 1.74 -4.78
N ASP A 39 -15.32 2.56 -4.29
CA ASP A 39 -15.15 3.29 -3.04
C ASP A 39 -15.79 2.47 -1.91
N VAL A 40 -15.01 2.15 -0.87
CA VAL A 40 -15.39 1.27 0.24
C VAL A 40 -15.28 2.03 1.56
N ILE A 41 -16.26 1.87 2.45
CA ILE A 41 -16.18 2.43 3.80
C ILE A 41 -15.24 1.56 4.63
N PRO A 42 -14.22 2.15 5.31
CA PRO A 42 -13.35 1.44 6.24
C PRO A 42 -14.14 0.73 7.34
N ASP A 43 -13.72 -0.49 7.67
CA ASP A 43 -14.31 -1.28 8.76
C ASP A 43 -13.30 -1.56 9.90
N ILE A 44 -12.05 -1.13 9.74
CA ILE A 44 -11.01 -1.25 10.76
C ILE A 44 -10.19 0.03 10.92
N ALA A 45 -9.58 0.18 12.09
CA ALA A 45 -8.53 1.15 12.35
C ALA A 45 -7.27 0.41 12.80
N ILE A 46 -6.13 0.79 12.24
CA ILE A 46 -4.81 0.34 12.64
C ILE A 46 -4.17 1.47 13.43
N LEU A 47 -3.97 1.22 14.73
CA LEU A 47 -3.33 2.15 15.65
C LEU A 47 -1.88 1.78 15.79
N THR A 48 -1.01 2.78 15.74
CA THR A 48 0.39 2.64 16.10
C THR A 48 0.67 3.56 17.28
N ILE A 49 0.94 2.98 18.43
CA ILE A 49 1.18 3.70 19.67
C ILE A 49 2.56 3.32 20.19
N GLU A 50 3.32 4.31 20.64
CA GLU A 50 4.63 4.12 21.20
C GLU A 50 4.62 4.38 22.70
N VAL A 51 5.37 3.53 23.41
CA VAL A 51 5.76 3.76 24.80
C VAL A 51 7.28 3.84 24.85
N SER A 52 7.78 4.81 25.61
CA SER A 52 9.20 4.95 25.86
C SER A 52 9.47 5.26 27.31
N GLU A 53 10.64 4.86 27.79
CA GLU A 53 11.10 5.17 29.13
C GLU A 53 12.60 5.46 29.10
N LEU A 54 13.03 6.47 29.85
CA LEU A 54 14.44 6.82 30.00
C LEU A 54 14.83 6.58 31.46
N THR A 55 15.84 5.74 31.68
CA THR A 55 16.37 5.51 33.03
C THR A 55 17.89 5.41 32.99
N ASN A 56 18.54 5.36 34.15
CA ASN A 56 20.00 5.23 34.24
C ASN A 56 20.51 3.82 33.89
N ASP A 57 19.62 2.84 33.71
CA ASP A 57 19.96 1.45 33.38
C ASP A 57 19.04 0.91 32.26
N ALA A 58 19.62 0.30 31.23
CA ALA A 58 18.84 -0.19 30.08
C ALA A 58 17.82 -1.27 30.48
N ALA A 59 18.15 -2.13 31.45
CA ALA A 59 17.24 -3.19 31.90
C ALA A 59 16.05 -2.62 32.69
N ALA A 60 16.28 -1.60 33.52
CA ALA A 60 15.24 -0.86 34.22
C ALA A 60 14.29 -0.15 33.24
N ALA A 61 14.81 0.54 32.23
CA ALA A 61 14.01 1.18 31.19
C ALA A 61 13.13 0.16 30.44
N LYS A 62 13.72 -0.97 30.04
CA LYS A 62 12.98 -2.07 29.41
C LYS A 62 11.87 -2.59 30.33
N LYS A 63 12.16 -2.85 31.60
CA LYS A 63 11.18 -3.40 32.57
C LYS A 63 9.97 -2.49 32.73
N GLN A 64 10.18 -1.17 32.81
CA GLN A 64 9.08 -0.21 32.92
C GLN A 64 8.22 -0.16 31.66
N VAL A 65 8.85 -0.18 30.47
CA VAL A 65 8.14 -0.30 29.19
C VAL A 65 7.31 -1.58 29.13
N ASP A 66 7.90 -2.73 29.50
CA ASP A 66 7.19 -4.02 29.52
C ASP A 66 5.96 -3.98 30.44
N GLN A 67 6.08 -3.36 31.62
CA GLN A 67 4.97 -3.23 32.58
C GLN A 67 3.81 -2.39 32.02
N ARG A 68 4.09 -1.23 31.41
CA ARG A 68 3.04 -0.38 30.80
C ARG A 68 2.37 -1.07 29.62
N VAL A 69 3.13 -1.78 28.78
CA VAL A 69 2.56 -2.58 27.68
C VAL A 69 1.68 -3.71 28.20
N ALA A 70 2.07 -4.39 29.27
CA ALA A 70 1.24 -5.43 29.88
C ALA A 70 -0.08 -4.87 30.40
N GLN A 71 -0.05 -3.73 31.11
CA GLN A 71 -1.27 -3.05 31.57
C GLN A 71 -2.18 -2.62 30.42
N TYR A 72 -1.59 -2.10 29.34
CA TYR A 72 -2.35 -1.75 28.15
C TYR A 72 -2.95 -2.96 27.45
N PHE A 73 -2.22 -4.06 27.35
CA PHE A 73 -2.72 -5.31 26.81
C PHE A 73 -3.92 -5.86 27.60
N ASP A 74 -3.85 -5.83 28.92
CA ASP A 74 -4.97 -6.23 29.79
C ASP A 74 -6.18 -5.31 29.62
N PHE A 75 -5.95 -4.01 29.43
CA PHE A 75 -7.00 -3.05 29.09
C PHE A 75 -7.64 -3.36 27.74
N LEU A 76 -6.84 -3.61 26.70
CA LEU A 76 -7.33 -3.97 25.36
C LEU A 76 -8.20 -5.23 25.38
N GLN A 77 -7.79 -6.25 26.15
CA GLN A 77 -8.59 -7.46 26.32
C GLN A 77 -9.95 -7.18 26.98
N LYS A 78 -9.98 -6.32 28.01
CA LYS A 78 -11.24 -5.89 28.64
C LYS A 78 -12.15 -5.11 27.69
N GLN A 79 -11.57 -4.43 26.70
CA GLN A 79 -12.31 -3.77 25.62
C GLN A 79 -12.79 -4.72 24.51
N GLY A 80 -12.43 -6.01 24.61
CA GLY A 80 -12.86 -7.07 23.70
C GLY A 80 -11.90 -7.33 22.54
N LEU A 81 -10.66 -6.83 22.58
CA LEU A 81 -9.66 -7.11 21.55
C LEU A 81 -9.00 -8.47 21.78
N GLU A 82 -8.83 -9.22 20.70
CA GLU A 82 -8.15 -10.50 20.72
C GLU A 82 -6.63 -10.32 20.64
N LYS A 83 -5.87 -11.31 21.13
CA LYS A 83 -4.40 -11.29 21.06
C LYS A 83 -3.87 -11.17 19.64
N LYS A 84 -4.57 -11.72 18.65
CA LYS A 84 -4.19 -11.67 17.22
C LYS A 84 -4.23 -10.24 16.65
N ASP A 85 -4.96 -9.35 17.30
CA ASP A 85 -5.16 -7.97 16.86
C ASP A 85 -4.15 -7.01 17.50
N ILE A 86 -3.21 -7.52 18.29
CA ILE A 86 -2.24 -6.73 19.04
C ILE A 86 -0.85 -7.26 18.73
N SER A 87 0.03 -6.39 18.23
CA SER A 87 1.44 -6.70 17.98
C SER A 87 2.33 -5.71 18.71
N ALA A 88 3.19 -6.21 19.59
CA ALA A 88 4.08 -5.40 20.43
C ALA A 88 5.53 -5.91 20.42
N ALA A 89 5.94 -6.60 19.35
CA ALA A 89 7.21 -7.34 19.33
C ALA A 89 8.46 -6.45 19.31
N ASN A 90 8.37 -5.25 18.72
CA ASN A 90 9.53 -4.42 18.45
C ASN A 90 9.88 -3.53 19.66
N LEU A 91 10.91 -3.92 20.41
CA LEU A 91 11.56 -3.12 21.46
C LEU A 91 12.98 -2.78 21.03
N ARG A 92 13.38 -1.52 21.19
CA ARG A 92 14.77 -1.07 21.05
C ARG A 92 15.22 -0.32 22.29
N THR A 93 16.51 -0.40 22.60
CA THR A 93 17.16 0.40 23.65
C THR A 93 18.31 1.18 23.04
N GLN A 94 18.43 2.45 23.39
CA GLN A 94 19.50 3.33 22.92
C GLN A 94 19.99 4.23 24.04
N GLU A 95 21.26 4.62 24.00
CA GLU A 95 21.81 5.65 24.89
C GLU A 95 21.24 7.02 24.49
N GLU A 96 20.96 7.83 25.50
CA GLU A 96 20.52 9.21 25.33
C GLU A 96 21.58 10.13 25.93
N TYR A 97 22.02 11.12 25.17
CA TYR A 97 23.03 12.10 25.58
C TYR A 97 22.43 13.50 25.62
N ASP A 98 22.77 14.30 26.63
CA ASP A 98 22.55 15.74 26.64
C ASP A 98 23.83 16.45 26.14
N TYR A 99 23.67 17.28 25.11
CA TYR A 99 24.76 18.05 24.51
C TYR A 99 24.81 19.45 25.13
N LYS A 100 25.90 19.77 25.82
CA LYS A 100 26.11 21.09 26.42
C LYS A 100 26.52 22.11 25.35
N LYS A 101 26.25 23.40 25.62
CA LYS A 101 26.69 24.51 24.75
C LYS A 101 28.22 24.60 24.59
N THR A 102 28.99 23.95 25.47
CA THR A 102 30.45 23.84 25.42
C THR A 102 30.96 22.79 24.42
N GLY A 103 30.07 21.96 23.86
CA GLY A 103 30.42 20.87 22.95
C GLY A 103 30.51 19.49 23.60
N ASP A 104 30.44 19.41 24.93
CA ASP A 104 30.53 18.14 25.66
C ASP A 104 29.22 17.34 25.60
N ALA A 105 29.31 16.03 25.37
CA ALA A 105 28.20 15.09 25.47
C ALA A 105 28.20 14.44 26.87
N VAL A 106 27.08 14.56 27.59
CA VAL A 106 26.90 13.91 28.89
C VAL A 106 25.82 12.84 28.76
N LEU A 107 26.16 11.59 29.11
CA LEU A 107 25.19 10.50 29.11
C LEU A 107 24.05 10.83 30.08
N LYS A 108 22.84 10.90 29.54
CA LYS A 108 21.60 11.17 30.27
C LYS A 108 20.97 9.88 30.79
N GLY A 109 21.15 8.78 30.06
CA GLY A 109 20.68 7.44 30.43
C GLY A 109 20.43 6.56 29.21
N TYR A 110 19.62 5.53 29.41
CA TYR A 110 19.21 4.56 28.40
C TYR A 110 17.71 4.67 28.16
N ARG A 111 17.33 4.94 26.92
CA ARG A 111 15.95 4.99 26.47
C ARG A 111 15.53 3.65 25.91
N ALA A 112 14.50 3.05 26.49
CA ALA A 112 13.78 1.93 25.91
C ALA A 112 12.57 2.47 25.12
N VAL A 113 12.32 1.93 23.94
CA VAL A 113 11.21 2.32 23.07
C VAL A 113 10.53 1.08 22.51
N ARG A 114 9.22 0.95 22.69
CA ARG A 114 8.42 -0.12 22.09
C ARG A 114 7.21 0.45 21.37
N GLN A 115 6.95 -0.12 20.20
CA GLN A 115 5.75 0.17 19.42
C GLN A 115 4.71 -0.94 19.62
N VAL A 116 3.48 -0.55 19.90
CA VAL A 116 2.30 -1.40 19.97
C VAL A 116 1.41 -1.05 18.78
N ARG A 117 1.19 -2.03 17.90
CA ARG A 117 0.26 -1.96 16.78
C ARG A 117 -1.03 -2.67 17.17
N VAL A 118 -2.17 -2.01 17.00
CA VAL A 118 -3.49 -2.53 17.37
C VAL A 118 -4.43 -2.46 16.16
N THR A 119 -5.10 -3.56 15.84
CA THR A 119 -6.14 -3.62 14.80
C THR A 119 -7.52 -3.61 15.46
N LEU A 120 -8.23 -2.49 15.34
CA LEU A 120 -9.56 -2.27 15.88
C LEU A 120 -10.63 -2.51 14.81
N ARG A 121 -11.62 -3.38 15.08
CA ARG A 121 -12.80 -3.62 14.22
C ARG A 121 -14.05 -2.86 14.65
N GLN A 122 -14.08 -2.37 15.88
CA GLN A 122 -15.19 -1.61 16.45
C GLN A 122 -14.78 -0.14 16.49
N LEU A 123 -14.94 0.55 15.35
CA LEU A 123 -14.48 1.93 15.17
C LEU A 123 -15.11 2.94 16.14
N ASP A 124 -16.28 2.63 16.66
CA ASP A 124 -16.97 3.36 17.73
C ASP A 124 -16.16 3.40 19.04
N LYS A 125 -15.31 2.40 19.29
CA LYS A 125 -14.42 2.34 20.46
C LYS A 125 -13.07 3.04 20.27
N LEU A 126 -12.84 3.67 19.13
CA LEU A 126 -11.54 4.24 18.79
C LEU A 126 -11.07 5.25 19.84
N ASN A 127 -11.91 6.23 20.18
CA ASN A 127 -11.55 7.29 21.13
C ASN A 127 -11.27 6.71 22.54
N ASP A 128 -12.11 5.78 23.00
CA ASP A 128 -11.94 5.13 24.30
C ASP A 128 -10.61 4.37 24.39
N LEU A 129 -10.17 3.75 23.29
CA LEU A 129 -8.89 3.05 23.21
C LEU A 129 -7.69 4.00 23.23
N LEU A 130 -7.79 5.14 22.53
CA LEU A 130 -6.75 6.17 22.53
C LEU A 130 -6.61 6.82 23.92
N ASP A 131 -7.74 7.18 24.54
CA ASP A 131 -7.76 7.74 25.89
C ASP A 131 -7.22 6.75 26.92
N GLY A 132 -7.58 5.46 26.80
CA GLY A 132 -7.07 4.38 27.63
C GLY A 132 -5.56 4.21 27.51
N ALA A 133 -5.01 4.27 26.29
CA ALA A 133 -3.56 4.23 26.06
C ALA A 133 -2.83 5.36 26.78
N LEU A 134 -3.31 6.61 26.64
CA LEU A 134 -2.70 7.78 27.27
C LEU A 134 -2.78 7.70 28.80
N LYS A 135 -3.93 7.29 29.34
CA LYS A 135 -4.13 7.10 30.80
C LYS A 135 -3.20 6.03 31.39
N LEU A 136 -2.82 5.02 30.59
CA LEU A 136 -1.91 3.95 30.98
C LEU A 136 -0.43 4.27 30.72
N GLY A 137 -0.12 5.51 30.30
CA GLY A 137 1.26 5.98 30.13
C GLY A 137 1.93 5.50 28.84
N LEU A 138 1.15 5.28 27.78
CA LEU A 138 1.69 5.24 26.42
C LEU A 138 1.88 6.69 25.97
N ASN A 139 3.08 7.03 25.52
CA ASN A 139 3.53 8.42 25.45
C ASN A 139 3.17 9.10 24.12
N GLU A 140 2.99 8.33 23.04
CA GLU A 140 2.86 8.88 21.70
C GLU A 140 1.94 8.02 20.83
N ILE A 141 0.89 8.62 20.27
CA ILE A 141 0.10 8.02 19.20
C ILE A 141 0.79 8.40 17.89
N ARG A 142 1.51 7.45 17.27
CA ARG A 142 2.26 7.69 16.03
C ARG A 142 1.36 7.75 14.80
N ALA A 143 0.35 6.89 14.73
CA ALA A 143 -0.55 6.81 13.59
C ALA A 143 -1.92 6.21 13.96
N VAL A 144 -2.95 6.70 13.29
CA VAL A 144 -4.29 6.12 13.24
C VAL A 144 -4.68 6.03 11.77
N GLU A 145 -4.72 4.80 11.24
CA GLU A 145 -5.00 4.53 9.84
C GLU A 145 -6.33 3.79 9.72
N LEU A 146 -7.28 4.32 8.95
CA LEU A 146 -8.50 3.59 8.61
C LEU A 146 -8.20 2.65 7.44
N ASP A 147 -8.66 1.41 7.53
CA ASP A 147 -8.46 0.38 6.51
C ASP A 147 -9.69 -0.54 6.40
N VAL A 148 -9.62 -1.52 5.50
CA VAL A 148 -10.59 -2.61 5.39
C VAL A 148 -9.94 -3.95 5.74
N ALA A 149 -10.61 -4.76 6.54
CA ALA A 149 -10.09 -6.06 6.99
C ALA A 149 -9.84 -7.03 5.83
N ASN A 150 -10.62 -6.94 4.75
CA ASN A 150 -10.53 -7.82 3.58
C ASN A 150 -10.24 -7.03 2.29
N SER A 151 -9.12 -6.32 2.27
CA SER A 151 -8.69 -5.53 1.11
C SER A 151 -8.52 -6.37 -0.16
N GLU A 152 -8.12 -7.63 -0.04
CA GLU A 152 -7.95 -8.54 -1.17
C GLU A 152 -9.28 -8.83 -1.89
N SER A 153 -10.36 -9.10 -1.15
CA SER A 153 -11.69 -9.30 -1.76
C SER A 153 -12.16 -8.07 -2.54
N TYR A 154 -11.89 -6.86 -2.06
CA TYR A 154 -12.23 -5.64 -2.79
C TYR A 154 -11.38 -5.48 -4.05
N ARG A 155 -10.09 -5.84 -4.01
CA ARG A 155 -9.24 -5.85 -5.21
C ARG A 155 -9.74 -6.83 -6.26
N GLU A 156 -10.12 -8.04 -5.86
CA GLU A 156 -10.70 -9.02 -6.79
C GLU A 156 -12.00 -8.52 -7.43
N LYS A 157 -12.87 -7.87 -6.64
CA LYS A 157 -14.12 -7.28 -7.15
C LYS A 157 -13.84 -6.20 -8.19
N VAL A 158 -12.91 -5.27 -7.92
CA VAL A 158 -12.57 -4.20 -8.88
C VAL A 158 -11.89 -4.76 -10.11
N ARG A 159 -11.00 -5.74 -9.95
CA ARG A 159 -10.39 -6.44 -11.10
C ARG A 159 -11.44 -7.03 -12.02
N LYS A 160 -12.43 -7.73 -11.46
CA LYS A 160 -13.51 -8.34 -12.24
C LYS A 160 -14.32 -7.28 -12.99
N GLN A 161 -14.63 -6.17 -12.35
CA GLN A 161 -15.32 -5.04 -12.99
C GLN A 161 -14.49 -4.41 -14.12
N ALA A 162 -13.16 -4.31 -13.96
CA ALA A 162 -12.28 -3.78 -15.01
C ALA A 162 -12.25 -4.72 -16.22
N ILE A 163 -12.21 -6.05 -15.99
CA ILE A 163 -12.29 -7.06 -17.06
C ILE A 163 -13.63 -6.98 -17.79
N GLU A 164 -14.74 -6.91 -17.06
CA GLU A 164 -16.09 -6.77 -17.62
C GLU A 164 -16.20 -5.49 -18.46
N ASN A 165 -15.63 -4.38 -17.97
CA ASN A 165 -15.56 -3.12 -18.69
C ASN A 165 -14.77 -3.24 -20.00
N ALA A 166 -13.58 -3.86 -19.98
CA ALA A 166 -12.77 -4.06 -21.18
C ALA A 166 -13.53 -4.86 -22.26
N ILE A 167 -14.18 -5.96 -21.86
CA ILE A 167 -14.96 -6.81 -22.76
C ILE A 167 -16.16 -6.04 -23.33
N ALA A 168 -16.89 -5.31 -22.49
CA ALA A 168 -18.05 -4.54 -22.93
C ALA A 168 -17.67 -3.44 -23.94
N VAL A 169 -16.59 -2.70 -23.67
CA VAL A 169 -16.08 -1.66 -24.57
C VAL A 169 -15.61 -2.28 -25.90
N ALA A 170 -14.81 -3.35 -25.85
CA ALA A 170 -14.33 -4.01 -27.06
C ALA A 170 -15.47 -4.58 -27.91
N GLY A 171 -16.47 -5.19 -27.26
CA GLY A 171 -17.65 -5.73 -27.91
C GLY A 171 -18.52 -4.66 -28.56
N SER A 172 -18.73 -3.53 -27.89
CA SER A 172 -19.48 -2.39 -28.45
C SER A 172 -18.76 -1.82 -29.68
N VAL A 173 -17.45 -1.57 -29.57
CA VAL A 173 -16.67 -1.01 -30.68
C VAL A 173 -16.65 -1.97 -31.87
N ALA A 174 -16.39 -3.26 -31.66
CA ALA A 174 -16.41 -4.25 -32.74
C ALA A 174 -17.76 -4.27 -33.47
N LYS A 175 -18.87 -4.24 -32.72
CA LYS A 175 -20.23 -4.22 -33.27
C LYS A 175 -20.49 -2.98 -34.13
N ASP A 176 -20.07 -1.80 -33.68
CA ASP A 176 -20.24 -0.54 -34.42
C ASP A 176 -19.45 -0.54 -35.75
N PHE A 177 -18.32 -1.25 -35.78
CA PHE A 177 -17.55 -1.51 -37.01
C PHE A 177 -18.04 -2.74 -37.81
N LYS A 178 -19.22 -3.29 -37.47
CA LYS A 178 -19.82 -4.45 -38.14
C LYS A 178 -18.88 -5.67 -38.15
N SER A 179 -18.09 -5.83 -37.09
CA SER A 179 -17.19 -6.96 -36.84
C SER A 179 -17.63 -7.71 -35.59
N THR A 180 -17.19 -8.95 -35.43
CA THR A 180 -17.46 -9.76 -34.23
C THR A 180 -16.21 -9.78 -33.34
N LEU A 181 -16.40 -9.60 -32.03
CA LEU A 181 -15.32 -9.72 -31.06
C LEU A 181 -14.90 -11.18 -30.93
N GLY A 182 -13.63 -11.48 -31.25
CA GLY A 182 -13.05 -12.81 -31.19
C GLY A 182 -12.42 -13.13 -29.82
N PRO A 183 -11.65 -14.23 -29.75
CA PRO A 183 -10.96 -14.61 -28.53
C PRO A 183 -9.90 -13.59 -28.10
N VAL A 184 -9.50 -13.66 -26.82
CA VAL A 184 -8.39 -12.88 -26.28
C VAL A 184 -7.08 -13.37 -26.89
N TYR A 185 -6.30 -12.47 -27.47
CA TYR A 185 -4.95 -12.73 -27.94
C TYR A 185 -3.91 -12.50 -26.84
N SER A 186 -3.99 -11.38 -26.14
CA SER A 186 -3.06 -11.05 -25.07
C SER A 186 -3.71 -10.19 -23.99
N ILE A 187 -3.25 -10.37 -22.75
CA ILE A 187 -3.64 -9.57 -21.59
C ILE A 187 -2.39 -8.95 -21.00
N ARG A 188 -2.40 -7.63 -20.83
CA ARG A 188 -1.42 -6.89 -20.04
C ARG A 188 -2.11 -6.45 -18.75
N TYR A 189 -1.86 -7.21 -17.70
CA TYR A 189 -2.27 -6.86 -16.35
C TYR A 189 -1.09 -6.25 -15.60
N ARG A 190 -1.23 -5.00 -15.17
CA ARG A 190 -0.30 -4.39 -14.22
C ARG A 190 -1.07 -4.24 -12.93
N THR A 191 -0.64 -4.94 -11.88
CA THR A 191 -1.20 -4.73 -10.54
C THR A 191 -1.10 -3.24 -10.22
N ALA A 192 -2.24 -2.58 -10.06
CA ALA A 192 -2.26 -1.23 -9.52
C ALA A 192 -1.59 -1.29 -8.14
N ASN A 193 -0.44 -0.62 -7.98
CA ASN A 193 0.22 -0.52 -6.69
C ASN A 193 -0.69 0.29 -5.76
N TYR A 194 -1.47 -0.43 -4.95
CA TYR A 194 -2.26 0.17 -3.88
C TYR A 194 -1.30 0.68 -2.81
N GLN A 195 -1.25 1.99 -2.65
CA GLN A 195 -0.71 2.63 -1.45
C GLN A 195 -1.88 3.40 -0.83
N PRO A 196 -2.30 3.08 0.41
CA PRO A 196 -3.23 3.93 1.12
C PRO A 196 -2.62 5.32 1.18
N MET A 197 -3.20 6.28 0.46
CA MET A 197 -2.64 7.62 0.39
C MET A 197 -2.87 8.31 1.74
N PRO A 198 -1.81 8.77 2.43
CA PRO A 198 -1.96 9.46 3.70
C PRO A 198 -2.79 10.73 3.52
N MET A 199 -3.56 11.09 4.55
CA MET A 199 -4.48 12.24 4.60
C MET A 199 -3.91 13.54 4.01
N MET A 200 -2.62 13.81 4.21
CA MET A 200 -1.94 15.01 3.69
C MET A 200 -1.85 15.04 2.16
N ALA A 201 -1.67 13.88 1.51
CA ALA A 201 -1.59 13.78 0.06
C ALA A 201 -2.97 13.90 -0.62
N ARG A 202 -4.05 13.56 0.10
CA ARG A 202 -5.44 13.78 -0.36
C ARG A 202 -5.80 15.27 -0.32
N MET A 203 -5.38 15.98 0.74
CA MET A 203 -5.64 17.41 0.90
C MET A 203 -4.89 18.27 -0.13
N GLN A 204 -3.68 17.89 -0.54
CA GLN A 204 -2.96 18.59 -1.62
C GLN A 204 -3.60 18.38 -3.00
N ARG A 205 -4.22 17.23 -3.28
CA ARG A 205 -4.98 17.01 -4.53
C ARG A 205 -6.35 17.67 -4.54
N SER A 206 -6.94 17.91 -3.37
CA SER A 206 -8.21 18.63 -3.24
C SER A 206 -8.03 20.12 -2.94
N ALA A 207 -6.82 20.61 -2.65
CA ALA A 207 -6.56 22.02 -2.41
C ALA A 207 -6.75 22.89 -3.67
N ASP A 208 -6.79 22.27 -4.86
CA ASP A 208 -7.23 22.94 -6.09
C ASP A 208 -8.77 23.09 -6.17
N ILE A 209 -9.53 22.49 -5.24
CA ILE A 209 -11.00 22.54 -5.15
C ILE A 209 -11.45 22.72 -3.69
N ALA A 210 -11.61 23.98 -3.32
CA ALA A 210 -12.36 24.47 -2.16
C ALA A 210 -11.72 24.36 -0.76
N ALA A 211 -11.37 25.55 -0.26
CA ALA A 211 -11.17 25.84 1.15
C ALA A 211 -12.49 25.77 1.93
N GLN A 212 -12.35 25.45 3.23
CA GLN A 212 -13.33 25.46 4.33
C GLN A 212 -14.19 24.21 4.51
N SER A 213 -13.87 23.44 5.56
CA SER A 213 -14.86 22.66 6.32
C SER A 213 -14.40 22.51 7.76
N ASP A 214 -15.34 22.72 8.69
CA ASP A 214 -15.18 22.62 10.14
C ASP A 214 -14.70 21.23 10.61
N VAL A 215 -13.86 21.25 11.65
CA VAL A 215 -13.08 20.11 12.19
C VAL A 215 -13.95 18.98 12.75
N THR A 216 -15.26 19.18 12.93
CA THR A 216 -16.16 18.25 13.60
C THR A 216 -16.81 17.22 12.66
N GLU A 217 -16.79 17.43 11.33
CA GLU A 217 -17.43 16.54 10.34
C GLU A 217 -16.42 15.63 9.58
N THR A 218 -15.11 15.81 9.78
CA THR A 218 -14.03 15.16 9.01
C THR A 218 -14.01 13.63 9.09
N TYR A 219 -14.64 13.03 10.11
CA TYR A 219 -14.68 11.58 10.30
C TYR A 219 -15.80 10.86 9.54
N LYS A 220 -16.80 11.58 9.00
CA LYS A 220 -18.06 10.92 8.56
C LYS A 220 -18.04 10.27 7.17
N GLN A 221 -17.06 10.52 6.31
CA GLN A 221 -17.09 9.88 4.98
C GLN A 221 -15.73 9.77 4.30
N GLN A 222 -14.82 9.07 4.96
CA GLN A 222 -13.59 8.63 4.33
C GLN A 222 -13.84 7.29 3.67
N SER A 223 -14.07 7.27 2.35
CA SER A 223 -14.00 6.04 1.57
C SER A 223 -12.54 5.74 1.18
N ILE A 224 -12.20 4.45 1.20
CA ILE A 224 -10.99 3.88 0.61
C ILE A 224 -11.32 3.50 -0.82
N ARG A 225 -10.49 3.98 -1.74
CA ARG A 225 -10.65 3.72 -3.16
C ARG A 225 -9.80 2.54 -3.60
N PHE A 226 -10.44 1.61 -4.29
CA PHE A 226 -9.81 0.55 -5.05
C PHE A 226 -9.99 0.86 -6.53
N ASP A 227 -8.89 0.98 -7.26
CA ASP A 227 -8.86 1.16 -8.71
C ASP A 227 -8.13 -0.04 -9.34
N ASP A 228 -8.58 -0.50 -10.50
CA ASP A 228 -7.86 -1.51 -11.29
C ASP A 228 -8.00 -1.23 -12.79
N GLN A 229 -6.99 -1.63 -13.56
CA GLN A 229 -6.91 -1.44 -15.01
C GLN A 229 -6.34 -2.70 -15.68
N VAL A 230 -6.98 -3.10 -16.77
CA VAL A 230 -6.57 -4.24 -17.60
C VAL A 230 -6.50 -3.79 -19.04
N ASP A 231 -5.35 -3.98 -19.68
CA ASP A 231 -5.22 -3.81 -21.13
C ASP A 231 -5.32 -5.18 -21.80
N VAL A 232 -6.14 -5.28 -22.84
CA VAL A 232 -6.42 -6.55 -23.52
C VAL A 232 -6.48 -6.35 -25.03
N VAL A 233 -5.96 -7.33 -25.75
CA VAL A 233 -6.04 -7.41 -27.21
C VAL A 233 -6.96 -8.58 -27.55
N PHE A 234 -8.00 -8.30 -28.31
CA PHE A 234 -8.90 -9.32 -28.86
C PHE A 234 -8.67 -9.44 -30.37
N GLU A 235 -8.82 -10.64 -30.89
CA GLU A 235 -8.94 -10.84 -32.33
C GLU A 235 -10.29 -10.31 -32.83
N LEU A 236 -10.37 -9.90 -34.10
CA LEU A 236 -11.62 -9.54 -34.76
C LEU A 236 -11.97 -10.60 -35.80
N GLN A 237 -13.24 -10.99 -35.81
CA GLN A 237 -13.82 -11.90 -36.78
C GLN A 237 -14.75 -11.13 -37.74
N ARG A 238 -14.75 -11.54 -39.01
CA ARG A 238 -15.64 -11.00 -40.05
C ARG A 238 -16.93 -11.79 -40.13
#